data_AF-A0A7V7BR06-F1
#
_entry.id   AF-A0A7V7BR06-F1
#
_cell.length_a   1.000
_cell.length_b   1.000
_cell.length_c   1.000
_cell.angle_alpha   90.00
_cell.angle_beta   90.00
_cell.angle_gamma   90.00
#
_symmetry.space_group_name_H-M   'P 1'
#
loop_
_entity.id
_entity.type
_entity.pdbx_description
1 polymer ?
#
loop_
_entity_poly.entity_id
_entity_poly.type
_entity_poly.pdbx_seq_one_letter_code
_entity_poly.pdbx_strand_id
1 'polypeptide(L)'
;MKTNTVLSALLGCGLLAVSMSAAAQGIGNPSEKFSAKLNLVATPDAPERAKGTASIKAGSGVEGTGELVLQTIGLEPGDYLVRAVRASDAGTVDIGQFTIEEPPGRGRGRLKSISNAPLPEGLDARDIAQIIVSSGGVDLLVGDLADPASKGKATYNATVPLTPGPAAPEASGFAKLKTSVKKGIQKTKFMLKASNLPSDSVFTVVVDGVEVGEVSSNRKGKALVKRLPPEITLVNTVQLLLDGAEAVRADF
;
A
#
# COMPACT_ATOMS: atom_id res chain seq x y z
N MET A 1 -24.56 33.30 -4.48
CA MET A 1 -23.17 32.82 -4.63
C MET A 1 -22.91 31.86 -3.49
N LYS A 2 -22.87 30.55 -3.75
CA LYS A 2 -22.64 29.52 -2.73
C LYS A 2 -21.22 29.03 -2.89
N THR A 3 -20.33 29.53 -2.05
CA THR A 3 -18.97 29.04 -1.86
C THR A 3 -19.04 27.66 -1.22
N ASN A 4 -18.96 26.60 -2.02
CA ASN A 4 -18.74 25.26 -1.50
C ASN A 4 -17.25 25.07 -1.29
N THR A 5 -16.78 25.56 -0.14
CA THR A 5 -15.49 25.19 0.42
C THR A 5 -15.56 23.70 0.78
N VAL A 6 -15.07 22.83 -0.10
CA VAL A 6 -14.90 21.41 0.24
C VAL A 6 -13.70 21.32 1.17
N LEU A 7 -13.99 21.51 2.45
CA LEU A 7 -13.12 21.14 3.55
C LEU A 7 -13.15 19.60 3.61
N SER A 8 -12.35 18.96 2.75
CA SER A 8 -12.13 17.51 2.82
C SER A 8 -11.42 17.24 4.14
N ALA A 9 -12.18 16.72 5.09
CA ALA A 9 -11.70 16.34 6.40
C ALA A 9 -10.48 15.42 6.25
N LEU A 10 -9.35 15.87 6.81
CA LEU A 10 -8.23 15.05 7.24
C LEU A 10 -8.75 14.04 8.27
N LEU A 11 -9.43 12.98 7.81
CA LEU A 11 -9.53 11.75 8.57
C LEU A 11 -8.26 10.96 8.27
N GLY A 12 -7.33 11.04 9.22
CA GLY A 12 -6.08 10.32 9.21
C GLY A 12 -6.32 8.81 9.10
N CYS A 13 -6.19 8.29 7.90
CA CYS A 13 -5.77 6.92 7.68
C CYS A 13 -4.29 6.99 7.30
N GLY A 14 -3.42 6.98 8.32
CA GLY A 14 -1.98 6.80 8.12
C GLY A 14 -1.75 5.47 7.40
N LEU A 15 -1.66 5.55 6.08
CA LEU A 15 -1.56 4.39 5.20
C LEU A 15 -0.08 4.18 4.87
N LEU A 16 0.50 3.20 5.56
CA LEU A 16 1.62 2.40 5.07
C LEU A 16 2.97 3.12 4.92
N ALA A 17 3.52 3.63 6.03
CA ALA A 17 4.97 3.82 6.13
C ALA A 17 5.60 2.51 6.62
N VAL A 18 6.24 1.77 5.71
CA VAL A 18 7.02 0.57 6.03
C VAL A 18 8.50 0.92 5.84
N SER A 19 9.24 1.04 6.93
CA SER A 19 10.69 1.21 6.89
C SER A 19 11.38 -0.15 6.87
N MET A 20 12.12 -0.45 5.81
CA MET A 20 12.86 -1.70 5.71
C MET A 20 14.01 -1.75 6.72
N SER A 21 14.03 -2.81 7.54
CA SER A 21 15.25 -3.30 8.18
C SER A 21 15.88 -4.35 7.27
N ALA A 22 17.20 -4.30 7.11
CA ALA A 22 17.95 -5.21 6.23
C ALA A 22 17.63 -6.68 6.54
N ALA A 23 17.20 -7.42 5.51
CA ALA A 23 16.78 -8.81 5.64
C ALA A 23 17.96 -9.72 6.04
N ALA A 24 17.82 -10.38 7.19
CA ALA A 24 18.67 -11.49 7.58
C ALA A 24 18.24 -12.80 6.90
N GLN A 25 19.20 -13.70 6.75
CA GLN A 25 19.13 -14.94 5.98
C GLN A 25 18.12 -15.94 6.57
N GLY A 26 16.90 -15.99 6.04
CA GLY A 26 15.98 -17.10 6.27
C GLY A 26 15.59 -17.80 4.97
N ILE A 27 15.23 -19.08 5.08
CA ILE A 27 14.92 -19.95 3.94
C ILE A 27 13.54 -19.56 3.36
N GLY A 28 13.57 -18.65 2.39
CA GLY A 28 12.42 -18.23 1.59
C GLY A 28 12.73 -16.91 0.89
N ASN A 29 12.56 -16.86 -0.43
CA ASN A 29 12.75 -15.60 -1.16
C ASN A 29 11.71 -14.58 -0.65
N PRO A 30 12.14 -13.42 -0.14
CA PRO A 30 11.20 -12.36 0.21
C PRO A 30 10.41 -12.01 -1.06
N SER A 31 9.09 -11.91 -0.93
CA SER A 31 8.24 -11.56 -2.06
C SER A 31 7.19 -10.57 -1.59
N GLU A 32 7.00 -9.56 -2.40
CA GLU A 32 6.22 -8.41 -2.02
C GLU A 32 5.54 -7.85 -3.26
N LYS A 33 4.24 -7.62 -3.14
CA LYS A 33 3.40 -7.17 -4.24
C LYS A 33 2.39 -6.17 -3.71
N PHE A 34 2.45 -4.97 -4.23
CA PHE A 34 1.46 -3.93 -4.01
C PHE A 34 0.69 -3.69 -5.31
N SER A 35 -0.63 -3.56 -5.19
CA SER A 35 -1.47 -3.13 -6.29
C SER A 35 -2.62 -2.27 -5.78
N ALA A 36 -2.77 -1.07 -6.35
CA ALA A 36 -3.88 -0.18 -6.11
C ALA A 36 -4.64 0.12 -7.39
N LYS A 37 -5.94 0.34 -7.26
CA LYS A 37 -6.83 0.80 -8.33
C LYS A 37 -7.80 1.82 -7.77
N LEU A 38 -7.82 2.98 -8.41
CA LEU A 38 -8.59 4.16 -8.06
C LEU A 38 -9.45 4.55 -9.25
N ASN A 39 -10.73 4.88 -9.03
CA ASN A 39 -11.44 5.68 -10.02
C ASN A 39 -11.21 7.15 -9.70
N LEU A 40 -10.82 7.91 -10.71
CA LEU A 40 -10.67 9.33 -10.58
C LEU A 40 -12.04 9.99 -10.78
N VAL A 41 -12.49 10.68 -9.73
CA VAL A 41 -13.74 11.43 -9.67
C VAL A 41 -13.48 12.80 -10.28
N ALA A 42 -14.41 13.26 -11.11
CA ALA A 42 -14.35 14.58 -11.72
C ALA A 42 -14.63 15.67 -10.69
N THR A 43 -13.81 16.71 -10.69
CA THR A 43 -14.04 17.94 -9.94
C THR A 43 -15.11 18.79 -10.64
N PRO A 44 -15.64 19.85 -9.98
CA PRO A 44 -16.56 20.79 -10.63
C PRO A 44 -15.96 21.51 -11.85
N ASP A 45 -14.63 21.67 -11.87
CA ASP A 45 -13.89 22.34 -12.94
C ASP A 45 -13.50 21.39 -14.08
N ALA A 46 -13.79 20.09 -13.92
CA ALA A 46 -13.54 19.09 -14.93
C ALA A 46 -14.55 19.20 -16.09
N PRO A 47 -14.13 18.90 -17.34
CA PRO A 47 -15.04 18.83 -18.47
C PRO A 47 -16.22 17.89 -18.21
N GLU A 48 -17.37 18.19 -18.79
CA GLU A 48 -18.56 17.37 -18.59
C GLU A 48 -18.29 15.90 -18.92
N ARG A 49 -18.67 15.03 -17.98
CA ARG A 49 -18.53 13.58 -18.07
C ARG A 49 -17.08 13.09 -18.01
N ALA A 50 -16.08 13.93 -17.75
CA ALA A 50 -14.69 13.49 -17.54
C ALA A 50 -14.63 12.39 -16.48
N LYS A 51 -13.85 11.34 -16.73
CA LYS A 51 -13.64 10.22 -15.80
C LYS A 51 -12.23 9.68 -15.96
N GLY A 52 -11.67 9.14 -14.89
CA GLY A 52 -10.40 8.45 -14.97
C GLY A 52 -10.33 7.18 -14.15
N THR A 53 -9.29 6.40 -14.39
CA THR A 53 -8.91 5.26 -13.58
C THR A 53 -7.40 5.24 -13.48
N ALA A 54 -6.88 5.25 -12.26
CA ALA A 54 -5.46 5.07 -11.99
C ALA A 54 -5.25 3.66 -11.42
N SER A 55 -4.22 2.97 -11.91
CA SER A 55 -3.80 1.68 -11.37
C SER A 55 -2.31 1.73 -11.07
N ILE A 56 -1.94 1.36 -9.86
CA ILE A 56 -0.54 1.32 -9.41
C ILE A 56 -0.19 -0.14 -9.18
N LYS A 57 0.99 -0.57 -9.63
CA LYS A 57 1.56 -1.87 -9.33
C LYS A 57 3.01 -1.70 -8.94
N ALA A 58 3.42 -2.30 -7.83
CA ALA A 58 4.81 -2.36 -7.40
C ALA A 58 5.15 -3.78 -6.94
N GLY A 59 6.36 -4.21 -7.30
CA GLY A 59 6.95 -5.50 -6.90
C GLY A 59 7.98 -5.34 -5.79
N SER A 60 8.69 -6.42 -5.48
CA SER A 60 9.62 -6.49 -4.35
C SER A 60 10.84 -5.58 -4.52
N GLY A 61 11.02 -4.67 -3.55
CA GLY A 61 12.34 -4.36 -2.98
C GLY A 61 13.03 -3.04 -3.33
N VAL A 62 12.47 -2.14 -4.14
CA VAL A 62 13.10 -0.82 -4.34
C VAL A 62 12.05 0.27 -4.62
N GLU A 63 12.20 1.41 -3.93
CA GLU A 63 11.62 2.69 -4.35
C GLU A 63 11.79 2.88 -5.87
N GLY A 64 10.79 3.45 -6.56
CA GLY A 64 10.86 3.69 -8.00
C GLY A 64 10.61 2.49 -8.94
N THR A 65 10.30 1.29 -8.43
CA THR A 65 9.93 0.12 -9.28
C THR A 65 8.44 -0.02 -9.57
N GLY A 66 7.63 0.94 -9.12
CA GLY A 66 6.20 0.96 -9.37
C GLY A 66 5.86 1.53 -10.74
N GLU A 67 4.78 1.03 -11.34
CA GLU A 67 4.19 1.60 -12.55
C GLU A 67 2.81 2.18 -12.22
N LEU A 68 2.60 3.45 -12.60
CA LEU A 68 1.28 4.06 -12.66
C LEU A 68 0.73 3.93 -14.08
N VAL A 69 -0.42 3.29 -14.19
CA VAL A 69 -1.24 3.23 -15.41
C VAL A 69 -2.46 4.12 -15.22
N LEU A 70 -2.53 5.21 -15.98
CA LEU A 70 -3.62 6.17 -15.98
C LEU A 70 -4.47 6.01 -17.23
N GLN A 71 -5.78 5.88 -17.06
CA GLN A 71 -6.75 5.88 -18.16
C GLN A 71 -7.72 7.03 -17.95
N THR A 72 -7.87 7.92 -18.92
CA THR A 72 -8.81 9.05 -18.85
C THR A 72 -9.81 9.01 -20.01
N ILE A 73 -11.02 9.52 -19.78
CA ILE A 73 -12.08 9.61 -20.80
C ILE A 73 -12.80 10.96 -20.70
N GLY A 74 -12.83 11.72 -21.79
CA GLY A 74 -13.58 12.98 -21.89
C GLY A 74 -12.86 14.18 -21.30
N LEU A 75 -11.54 14.11 -21.16
CA LEU A 75 -10.70 15.29 -21.01
C LEU A 75 -10.51 15.95 -22.39
N GLU A 76 -10.30 17.26 -22.40
CA GLU A 76 -10.06 18.04 -23.62
C GLU A 76 -8.62 17.81 -24.13
N PRO A 77 -8.32 18.09 -25.41
CA PRO A 77 -6.94 18.09 -25.87
C PRO A 77 -6.07 19.09 -25.08
N GLY A 78 -4.85 18.70 -24.74
CA GLY A 78 -3.92 19.52 -23.96
C GLY A 78 -2.98 18.71 -23.09
N ASP A 79 -2.15 19.43 -22.34
CA ASP A 79 -1.16 18.87 -21.43
C ASP A 79 -1.72 18.73 -20.02
N TYR A 80 -1.45 17.57 -19.42
CA TYR A 80 -1.93 17.20 -18.10
C TYR A 80 -0.77 16.77 -17.22
N LEU A 81 -0.78 17.26 -15.98
CA LEU A 81 0.16 16.90 -14.92
C LEU A 81 -0.50 15.89 -13.98
N VAL A 82 0.25 14.84 -13.66
CA VAL A 82 -0.17 13.78 -12.73
C VAL A 82 0.65 13.88 -11.45
N ARG A 83 -0.04 13.99 -10.32
CA ARG A 83 0.56 14.12 -8.98
C ARG A 83 0.04 13.05 -8.05
N ALA A 84 0.88 12.55 -7.16
CA ALA A 84 0.48 11.75 -6.01
C ALA A 84 0.50 12.61 -4.75
N VAL A 85 -0.42 12.32 -3.83
CA VAL A 85 -0.35 12.82 -2.44
C VAL A 85 0.04 11.66 -1.54
N ARG A 86 1.05 11.89 -0.71
CA ARG A 86 1.54 10.93 0.28
C ARG A 86 0.60 10.81 1.47
N ALA A 87 0.41 9.61 1.99
CA ALA A 87 -0.39 9.32 3.17
C ALA A 87 0.34 9.70 4.46
N SER A 88 1.68 9.66 4.43
CA SER A 88 2.58 9.93 5.54
C SER A 88 2.60 11.40 5.95
N ASP A 89 2.78 12.31 4.99
CA ASP A 89 2.98 13.75 5.24
C ASP A 89 2.04 14.67 4.46
N ALA A 90 1.08 14.11 3.71
CA ALA A 90 0.21 14.85 2.80
C ALA A 90 0.95 15.67 1.73
N GLY A 91 2.25 15.42 1.51
CA GLY A 91 3.05 16.07 0.50
C GLY A 91 2.70 15.60 -0.90
N THR A 92 2.74 16.52 -1.86
CA THR A 92 2.51 16.23 -3.27
C THR A 92 3.81 15.90 -3.99
N VAL A 93 3.81 14.85 -4.81
CA VAL A 93 4.94 14.45 -5.66
C VAL A 93 4.48 14.38 -7.11
N ASP A 94 5.20 15.03 -8.01
CA ASP A 94 4.93 14.97 -9.45
C ASP A 94 5.39 13.62 -10.01
N ILE A 95 4.46 12.86 -10.61
CA ILE A 95 4.75 11.56 -11.21
C ILE A 95 5.13 11.71 -12.68
N GLY A 96 4.49 12.66 -13.38
CA GLY A 96 4.78 12.92 -14.77
C GLY A 96 3.70 13.72 -15.46
N GLN A 97 3.85 13.86 -16.78
CA GLN A 97 2.94 14.58 -17.64
C GLN A 97 2.49 13.68 -18.79
N PHE A 98 1.30 13.95 -19.33
CA PHE A 98 0.84 13.33 -20.56
C PHE A 98 0.03 14.34 -21.37
N THR A 99 0.11 14.21 -22.69
CA THR A 99 -0.62 15.06 -23.63
C THR A 99 -1.77 14.28 -24.25
N ILE A 100 -2.93 14.90 -24.34
CA ILE A 100 -4.05 14.41 -25.16
C ILE A 100 -4.03 15.19 -26.46
N GLU A 101 -3.76 14.50 -27.57
CA GLU A 101 -3.77 15.11 -28.89
C GLU A 101 -5.21 15.38 -29.36
N GLU A 102 -5.37 16.43 -30.15
CA GLU A 102 -6.62 16.70 -30.84
C GLU A 102 -6.84 15.61 -31.92
N PRO A 103 -8.01 14.95 -31.95
CA PRO A 103 -8.24 13.88 -32.89
C PRO A 103 -8.34 14.45 -34.30
N PRO A 104 -7.69 13.85 -35.31
CA PRO A 104 -7.83 14.29 -36.69
C PRO A 104 -9.27 14.04 -37.18
N GLY A 105 -10.11 15.08 -37.14
CA GLY A 105 -11.48 15.10 -37.66
C GLY A 105 -12.58 15.32 -36.60
N ARG A 106 -13.80 15.66 -37.06
CA ARG A 106 -15.01 15.83 -36.21
C ARG A 106 -15.53 14.49 -35.67
N GLY A 107 -14.73 13.78 -34.89
CA GLY A 107 -15.18 12.59 -34.17
C GLY A 107 -16.11 13.00 -33.03
N ARG A 108 -17.39 12.59 -33.07
CA ARG A 108 -18.34 12.71 -31.93
C ARG A 108 -18.03 11.70 -30.81
N GLY A 109 -16.77 11.31 -30.65
CA GLY A 109 -16.30 10.31 -29.71
C GLY A 109 -15.63 10.97 -28.51
N ARG A 110 -15.77 10.39 -27.32
CA ARG A 110 -15.06 10.84 -26.13
C ARG A 110 -13.59 10.47 -26.27
N LEU A 111 -12.69 11.44 -26.09
CA LEU A 111 -11.25 11.20 -26.09
C LEU A 111 -10.89 10.24 -24.97
N LYS A 112 -10.10 9.22 -25.30
CA LYS A 112 -9.56 8.25 -24.34
C LYS A 112 -8.05 8.36 -24.38
N SER A 113 -7.42 8.53 -23.22
CA SER A 113 -5.96 8.42 -23.10
C SER A 113 -5.59 7.26 -22.19
N ILE A 114 -4.47 6.62 -22.50
CA ILE A 114 -3.79 5.67 -21.64
C ILE A 114 -2.36 6.19 -21.51
N SER A 115 -1.94 6.50 -20.29
CA SER A 115 -0.57 6.92 -19.99
C SER A 115 0.01 5.98 -18.96
N ASN A 116 1.27 5.61 -19.15
CA ASN A 116 2.04 4.82 -18.20
C ASN A 116 3.24 5.66 -17.77
N ALA A 117 3.46 5.77 -16.47
CA ALA A 117 4.60 6.47 -15.91
C ALA A 117 5.25 5.60 -14.82
N PRO A 118 6.58 5.46 -14.82
CA PRO A 118 7.26 4.92 -13.65
C PRO A 118 7.02 5.84 -12.46
N LEU A 119 6.96 5.27 -11.25
CA LEU A 119 6.95 6.10 -10.05
C LEU A 119 8.32 6.77 -9.88
N PRO A 120 8.38 8.05 -9.49
CA PRO A 120 9.64 8.74 -9.24
C PRO A 120 10.42 8.10 -8.09
N GLU A 121 11.74 8.27 -8.10
CA GLU A 121 12.60 7.86 -6.99
C GLU A 121 12.14 8.53 -5.68
N GLY A 122 12.21 7.79 -4.57
CA GLY A 122 11.75 8.25 -3.25
C GLY A 122 10.22 8.25 -3.04
N LEU A 123 9.40 7.91 -4.05
CA LEU A 123 7.97 7.70 -3.86
C LEU A 123 7.67 6.20 -3.66
N ASP A 124 7.35 5.81 -2.42
CA ASP A 124 6.79 4.49 -2.14
C ASP A 124 5.35 4.41 -2.66
N ALA A 125 5.07 3.39 -3.48
CA ALA A 125 3.73 3.10 -3.98
C ALA A 125 2.69 2.91 -2.86
N ARG A 126 3.12 2.43 -1.68
CA ARG A 126 2.25 2.21 -0.52
C ARG A 126 1.81 3.49 0.16
N ASP A 127 2.66 4.51 0.11
CA ASP A 127 2.41 5.79 0.72
C ASP A 127 1.49 6.65 -0.16
N ILE A 128 1.07 6.19 -1.33
CA ILE A 128 0.15 6.96 -2.19
C ILE A 128 -1.27 6.88 -1.63
N ALA A 129 -1.76 7.97 -1.05
CA ALA A 129 -3.16 8.13 -0.63
C ALA A 129 -4.07 8.53 -1.79
N GLN A 130 -3.59 9.46 -2.62
CA GLN A 130 -4.40 10.11 -3.65
C GLN A 130 -3.59 10.31 -4.94
N ILE A 131 -4.28 10.25 -6.07
CA ILE A 131 -3.78 10.63 -7.40
C ILE A 131 -4.62 11.79 -7.92
N ILE A 132 -3.94 12.82 -8.40
CA ILE A 132 -4.53 14.05 -8.94
C ILE A 132 -4.07 14.22 -10.38
N VAL A 133 -5.02 14.50 -11.28
CA VAL A 133 -4.76 14.92 -12.66
C VAL A 133 -5.20 16.37 -12.79
N SER A 134 -4.27 17.21 -13.22
CA SER A 134 -4.45 18.66 -13.31
C SER A 134 -4.02 19.20 -14.66
N SER A 135 -4.58 20.34 -15.06
CA SER A 135 -4.13 21.10 -16.24
C SER A 135 -4.17 22.59 -15.92
N GLY A 136 -3.14 23.34 -16.31
CA GLY A 136 -3.04 24.77 -16.01
C GLY A 136 -3.10 25.12 -14.52
N GLY A 137 -2.72 24.20 -13.63
CA GLY A 137 -2.82 24.36 -12.17
C GLY A 137 -4.20 24.08 -11.57
N VAL A 138 -5.18 23.66 -12.37
CA VAL A 138 -6.53 23.29 -11.93
C VAL A 138 -6.65 21.77 -11.84
N ASP A 139 -7.16 21.27 -10.73
CA ASP A 139 -7.41 19.83 -10.53
C ASP A 139 -8.71 19.41 -11.22
N LEU A 140 -8.63 18.42 -12.09
CA LEU A 140 -9.74 17.97 -12.93
C LEU A 140 -10.23 16.60 -12.52
N LEU A 141 -9.33 15.68 -12.20
CA LEU A 141 -9.68 14.33 -11.78
C LEU A 141 -8.91 13.97 -10.51
N VAL A 142 -9.62 13.52 -9.48
CA VAL A 142 -9.05 13.17 -8.19
C VAL A 142 -9.46 11.75 -7.81
N GLY A 143 -8.50 10.88 -7.53
CA GLY A 143 -8.73 9.53 -7.04
C GLY A 143 -8.12 9.36 -5.66
N ASP A 144 -8.95 9.15 -4.66
CA ASP A 144 -8.55 9.02 -3.26
C ASP A 144 -8.89 7.61 -2.74
N LEU A 145 -7.93 6.89 -2.15
CA LEU A 145 -8.15 5.55 -1.59
C LEU A 145 -9.17 5.52 -0.43
N ALA A 146 -9.27 6.61 0.33
CA ALA A 146 -10.17 6.73 1.47
C ALA A 146 -11.59 7.11 1.04
N ASP A 147 -11.74 7.84 -0.08
CA ASP A 147 -13.05 8.27 -0.58
C ASP A 147 -13.91 7.10 -1.10
N PRO A 148 -15.10 6.84 -0.52
CA PRO A 148 -16.02 5.84 -1.03
C PRO A 148 -16.45 6.07 -2.49
N ALA A 149 -16.50 7.33 -2.95
CA ALA A 149 -16.91 7.69 -4.31
C ALA A 149 -15.87 7.27 -5.36
N SER A 150 -14.58 7.29 -5.01
CA SER A 150 -13.50 6.76 -5.85
C SER A 150 -13.60 5.24 -6.04
N LYS A 151 -14.32 4.54 -5.13
CA LYS A 151 -14.39 3.08 -5.04
C LYS A 151 -12.99 2.44 -5.04
N GLY A 152 -12.02 3.12 -4.43
CA GLY A 152 -10.63 2.71 -4.33
C GLY A 152 -10.48 1.29 -3.79
N LYS A 153 -9.52 0.58 -4.35
CA LYS A 153 -9.09 -0.74 -3.88
C LYS A 153 -7.58 -0.80 -3.85
N ALA A 154 -7.01 -1.19 -2.73
CA ALA A 154 -5.59 -1.48 -2.60
C ALA A 154 -5.41 -2.90 -2.07
N THR A 155 -4.37 -3.59 -2.49
CA THR A 155 -3.97 -4.89 -1.97
C THR A 155 -2.47 -4.95 -1.85
N TYR A 156 -2.01 -5.26 -0.64
CA TYR A 156 -0.63 -5.53 -0.31
C TYR A 156 -0.50 -7.00 0.08
N ASN A 157 0.47 -7.70 -0.50
CA ASN A 157 0.84 -9.05 -0.10
C ASN A 157 2.34 -9.11 0.09
N ALA A 158 2.78 -9.50 1.28
CA ALA A 158 4.17 -9.72 1.60
C ALA A 158 4.37 -11.12 2.18
N THR A 159 5.48 -11.74 1.82
CA THR A 159 6.02 -12.95 2.44
C THR A 159 7.47 -12.68 2.73
N VAL A 160 7.83 -12.77 4.00
CA VAL A 160 9.18 -12.47 4.48
C VAL A 160 9.72 -13.68 5.26
N PRO A 161 11.00 -14.01 5.10
CA PRO A 161 11.63 -15.04 5.93
C PRO A 161 11.68 -14.59 7.39
N LEU A 162 11.76 -15.57 8.31
CA LEU A 162 12.01 -15.26 9.72
C LEU A 162 13.51 -15.11 9.97
N THR A 163 13.86 -14.10 10.75
CA THR A 163 15.18 -13.90 11.35
C THR A 163 15.23 -14.64 12.69
N PRO A 164 16.15 -15.60 12.88
CA PRO A 164 16.33 -16.27 14.17
C PRO A 164 16.91 -15.32 15.20
N GLY A 165 16.43 -15.40 16.44
CA GLY A 165 16.93 -14.64 17.57
C GLY A 165 17.75 -15.50 18.55
N PRO A 166 18.40 -14.89 19.56
CA PRO A 166 19.24 -15.59 20.53
C PRO A 166 18.51 -16.66 21.34
N ALA A 167 17.20 -16.52 21.57
CA ALA A 167 16.41 -17.52 22.30
C ALA A 167 16.09 -18.77 21.45
N ALA A 168 16.22 -18.68 20.13
CA ALA A 168 16.01 -19.79 19.21
C ALA A 168 16.89 -19.62 17.95
N PRO A 169 18.21 -19.85 18.05
CA PRO A 169 19.16 -19.56 16.97
C PRO A 169 18.96 -20.44 15.72
N GLU A 170 18.37 -21.63 15.90
CA GLU A 170 18.04 -22.55 14.80
C GLU A 170 16.64 -22.34 14.23
N ALA A 171 15.91 -21.34 14.73
CA ALA A 171 14.55 -21.07 14.30
C ALA A 171 14.49 -20.76 12.81
N SER A 172 13.43 -21.19 12.16
CA SER A 172 13.25 -20.95 10.73
C SER A 172 11.77 -20.84 10.38
N GLY A 173 11.50 -20.23 9.24
CA GLY A 173 10.13 -20.15 8.72
C GLY A 173 9.90 -18.88 7.93
N PHE A 174 8.63 -18.48 7.87
CA PHE A 174 8.22 -17.27 7.16
C PHE A 174 6.99 -16.65 7.81
N ALA A 175 6.83 -15.35 7.57
CA ALA A 175 5.62 -14.62 7.87
C ALA A 175 4.96 -14.14 6.56
N LYS A 176 3.62 -14.13 6.55
CA LYS A 176 2.79 -13.65 5.44
C LYS A 176 1.84 -12.59 5.95
N LEU A 177 1.83 -11.46 5.25
CA LEU A 177 0.91 -10.37 5.49
C LEU A 177 0.13 -10.11 4.21
N LYS A 178 -1.19 -10.04 4.35
CA LYS A 178 -2.07 -9.63 3.27
C LYS A 178 -3.04 -8.58 3.79
N THR A 179 -2.90 -7.37 3.27
CA THR A 179 -3.78 -6.25 3.59
C THR A 179 -4.55 -5.85 2.35
N SER A 180 -5.84 -5.61 2.50
CA SER A 180 -6.67 -5.10 1.41
C SER A 180 -7.57 -3.99 1.90
N VAL A 181 -7.61 -2.88 1.17
CA VAL A 181 -8.58 -1.80 1.35
C VAL A 181 -9.58 -1.87 0.21
N LYS A 182 -10.87 -1.80 0.51
CA LYS A 182 -11.94 -1.71 -0.50
C LYS A 182 -13.04 -0.81 0.02
N LYS A 183 -13.29 0.31 -0.65
CA LYS A 183 -14.30 1.31 -0.26
C LYS A 183 -14.12 1.77 1.19
N GLY A 184 -12.89 2.13 1.58
CA GLY A 184 -12.55 2.52 2.94
C GLY A 184 -12.50 1.39 3.98
N ILE A 185 -12.96 0.16 3.66
CA ILE A 185 -12.88 -0.96 4.59
C ILE A 185 -11.55 -1.69 4.41
N GLN A 186 -10.74 -1.69 5.46
CA GLN A 186 -9.50 -2.46 5.54
C GLN A 186 -9.75 -3.87 6.06
N LYS A 187 -9.07 -4.86 5.48
CA LYS A 187 -9.01 -6.24 5.95
C LYS A 187 -7.58 -6.74 5.93
N THR A 188 -7.12 -7.23 7.07
CA THR A 188 -5.77 -7.78 7.23
C THR A 188 -5.85 -9.27 7.50
N LYS A 189 -5.00 -10.05 6.84
CA LYS A 189 -4.77 -11.47 7.10
C LYS A 189 -3.30 -11.66 7.38
N PHE A 190 -3.01 -12.31 8.49
CA PHE A 190 -1.65 -12.55 8.94
C PHE A 190 -1.41 -14.05 9.13
N MET A 191 -0.20 -14.52 8.86
CA MET A 191 0.24 -15.84 9.24
C MET A 191 1.75 -15.86 9.46
N LEU A 192 2.19 -16.20 10.66
CA LEU A 192 3.58 -16.50 10.96
C LEU A 192 3.71 -17.99 11.28
N LYS A 193 4.59 -18.67 10.56
CA LYS A 193 4.90 -20.08 10.78
C LYS A 193 6.37 -20.20 11.14
N ALA A 194 6.64 -20.55 12.39
CA ALA A 194 7.98 -20.81 12.91
C ALA A 194 8.18 -22.30 13.16
N SER A 195 9.39 -22.78 12.94
CA SER A 195 9.87 -24.14 13.21
C SER A 195 11.22 -24.07 13.90
N ASN A 196 11.64 -25.16 14.55
CA ASN A 196 12.86 -25.25 15.35
C ASN A 196 12.90 -24.24 16.51
N LEU A 197 11.73 -23.91 17.06
CA LEU A 197 11.63 -23.19 18.33
C LEU A 197 11.85 -24.16 19.50
N PRO A 198 12.25 -23.67 20.68
CA PRO A 198 12.13 -24.41 21.94
C PRO A 198 10.76 -25.09 22.05
N SER A 199 10.74 -26.40 22.31
CA SER A 199 9.52 -27.20 22.32
C SER A 199 8.68 -26.95 23.57
N ASP A 200 7.36 -27.09 23.43
CA ASP A 200 6.39 -26.97 24.53
C ASP A 200 6.58 -25.67 25.35
N SER A 201 6.98 -24.59 24.66
CA SER A 201 7.30 -23.28 25.25
C SER A 201 6.24 -22.24 24.85
N VAL A 202 6.00 -21.27 25.71
CA VAL A 202 5.08 -20.14 25.45
C VAL A 202 5.90 -18.93 25.02
N PHE A 203 5.47 -18.30 23.93
CA PHE A 203 6.13 -17.12 23.37
C PHE A 203 5.17 -15.93 23.39
N THR A 204 5.65 -14.78 23.83
CA THR A 204 4.94 -13.51 23.70
C THR A 204 5.04 -13.04 22.25
N VAL A 205 3.90 -12.73 21.65
CA VAL A 205 3.81 -12.14 20.32
C VAL A 205 3.86 -10.62 20.49
N VAL A 206 4.86 -9.99 19.87
CA VAL A 206 5.03 -8.54 19.86
C VAL A 206 4.90 -8.05 18.42
N VAL A 207 4.08 -7.02 18.20
CA VAL A 207 3.91 -6.37 16.89
C VAL A 207 4.23 -4.90 17.05
N ASP A 208 5.20 -4.42 16.28
CA ASP A 208 5.63 -3.02 16.32
C ASP A 208 5.94 -2.51 17.74
N GLY A 209 6.56 -3.37 18.55
CA GLY A 209 6.92 -3.09 19.94
C GLY A 209 5.78 -3.24 20.97
N VAL A 210 4.57 -3.56 20.53
CA VAL A 210 3.40 -3.77 21.40
C VAL A 210 3.16 -5.26 21.60
N GLU A 211 2.99 -5.68 22.85
CA GLU A 211 2.58 -7.06 23.17
C GLU A 211 1.11 -7.27 22.80
N VAL A 212 0.85 -8.31 21.99
CA VAL A 212 -0.48 -8.53 21.39
C VAL A 212 -1.10 -9.87 21.76
N GLY A 213 -0.37 -10.71 22.48
CA GLY A 213 -0.82 -12.01 22.96
C GLY A 213 0.31 -13.02 23.04
N GLU A 214 -0.04 -14.29 23.12
CA GLU A 214 0.90 -15.39 23.28
C GLU A 214 0.63 -16.52 22.28
N VAL A 215 1.66 -17.30 21.99
CA VAL A 215 1.58 -18.51 21.17
C VAL A 215 2.47 -19.60 21.76
N SER A 216 1.97 -20.84 21.82
CA SER A 216 2.77 -21.98 22.26
C SER A 216 3.38 -22.72 21.09
N SER A 217 4.62 -23.17 21.24
CA SER A 217 5.19 -24.19 20.37
C SER A 217 4.69 -25.58 20.78
N ASN A 218 4.61 -26.50 19.82
CA ASN A 218 4.36 -27.91 20.12
C ASN A 218 5.66 -28.68 20.43
N ARG A 219 5.53 -29.95 20.81
CA ARG A 219 6.64 -30.90 21.01
C ARG A 219 7.65 -30.99 19.84
N LYS A 220 7.28 -30.57 18.62
CA LYS A 220 8.17 -30.53 17.45
C LYS A 220 8.81 -29.15 17.24
N GLY A 221 8.72 -28.24 18.20
CA GLY A 221 9.26 -26.88 18.10
C GLY A 221 8.57 -26.02 17.04
N LYS A 222 7.28 -26.24 16.79
CA LYS A 222 6.53 -25.47 15.77
C LYS A 222 5.49 -24.57 16.43
N ALA A 223 5.46 -23.31 16.02
CA ALA A 223 4.45 -22.34 16.41
C ALA A 223 3.77 -21.73 15.17
N LEU A 224 2.50 -21.36 15.32
CA LEU A 224 1.69 -20.80 14.25
C LEU A 224 0.81 -19.67 14.78
N VAL A 225 1.10 -18.45 14.37
CA VAL A 225 0.27 -17.27 14.65
C VAL A 225 -0.58 -16.99 13.43
N LYS A 226 -1.92 -17.04 13.57
CA LYS A 226 -2.87 -16.87 12.43
C LYS A 226 -3.63 -15.55 12.44
N ARG A 227 -3.58 -14.82 13.54
CA ARG A 227 -4.39 -13.61 13.74
C ARG A 227 -3.56 -12.62 14.54
N LEU A 228 -3.66 -11.38 14.14
CA LEU A 228 -3.27 -10.23 14.94
C LEU A 228 -4.55 -9.57 15.45
N PRO A 229 -4.50 -8.84 16.58
CA PRO A 229 -5.62 -8.02 17.02
C PRO A 229 -6.12 -7.10 15.89
N PRO A 230 -7.45 -6.88 15.79
CA PRO A 230 -8.03 -6.08 14.71
C PRO A 230 -7.64 -4.59 14.77
N GLU A 231 -7.18 -4.13 15.92
CA GLU A 231 -6.70 -2.76 16.17
C GLU A 231 -5.38 -2.46 15.45
N ILE A 232 -4.67 -3.51 15.04
CA ILE A 232 -3.40 -3.39 14.32
C ILE A 232 -3.69 -3.20 12.83
N THR A 233 -3.66 -1.94 12.42
CA THR A 233 -3.88 -1.51 11.04
C THR A 233 -2.60 -1.49 10.21
N LEU A 234 -1.46 -1.35 10.87
CA LEU A 234 -0.11 -1.35 10.29
C LEU A 234 0.72 -2.47 10.95
N VAL A 235 1.51 -3.19 10.17
CA VAL A 235 2.41 -4.24 10.68
C VAL A 235 3.74 -4.08 9.97
N ASN A 236 4.74 -3.56 10.68
CA ASN A 236 6.11 -3.45 10.15
C ASN A 236 6.98 -4.61 10.65
N THR A 237 6.81 -4.96 11.93
CA THR A 237 7.63 -5.95 12.61
C THR A 237 6.77 -6.87 13.45
N VAL A 238 7.08 -8.17 13.42
CA VAL A 238 6.48 -9.15 14.32
C VAL A 238 7.56 -9.99 14.96
N GLN A 239 7.57 -10.04 16.28
CA GLN A 239 8.54 -10.80 17.08
C GLN A 239 7.83 -11.86 17.92
N LEU A 240 8.51 -12.97 18.15
CA LEU A 240 8.17 -13.92 19.21
C LEU A 240 9.27 -13.83 20.26
N LEU A 241 8.90 -13.55 21.50
CA LEU A 241 9.81 -13.48 22.64
C LEU A 241 9.62 -14.71 23.53
N LEU A 242 10.71 -15.27 24.03
CA LEU A 242 10.71 -16.29 25.08
C LEU A 242 11.42 -15.70 26.30
N ASP A 243 10.71 -15.57 27.42
CA ASP A 243 11.23 -14.99 28.66
C ASP A 243 11.90 -13.61 28.46
N GLY A 244 11.34 -12.80 27.56
CA GLY A 244 11.85 -11.46 27.21
C GLY A 244 13.01 -11.44 26.19
N ALA A 245 13.51 -12.59 25.77
CA ALA A 245 14.54 -12.70 24.73
C ALA A 245 13.92 -13.01 23.35
N GLU A 246 14.46 -12.41 22.30
CA GLU A 246 13.96 -12.62 20.93
C GLU A 246 14.23 -14.06 20.46
N ALA A 247 13.16 -14.76 20.09
CA ALA A 247 13.23 -16.10 19.49
C ALA A 247 13.19 -16.03 17.97
N VAL A 248 12.26 -15.26 17.41
CA VAL A 248 12.19 -14.97 15.97
C VAL A 248 11.65 -13.57 15.72
N ARG A 249 12.04 -13.01 14.57
CA ARG A 249 11.55 -11.74 14.06
C ARG A 249 11.19 -11.82 12.58
N ALA A 250 10.15 -11.11 12.18
CA ALA A 250 9.74 -10.90 10.81
C ALA A 250 9.67 -9.40 10.54
N ASP A 251 10.38 -8.94 9.51
CA ASP A 251 10.37 -7.55 9.05
C ASP A 251 9.64 -7.49 7.71
N PHE A 252 8.58 -6.69 7.62
CA PHE A 252 7.71 -6.50 6.45
C PHE A 252 8.03 -5.25 5.64
#